data_AF-A0A7X7R2U5-F1
#
_entry.id   AF-A0A7X7R2U5-F1
#
_cell.length_a   1.000
_cell.length_b   1.000
_cell.length_c   1.000
_cell.angle_alpha   90.00
_cell.angle_beta   90.00
_cell.angle_gamma   90.00
#
_symmetry.space_group_name_H-M   'P 1'
#
loop_
_entity.id
_entity.type
_entity.pdbx_description
1 polymer ?
#
loop_
_entity_poly.entity_id
_entity_poly.type
_entity_poly.pdbx_seq_one_letter_code
_entity_poly.pdbx_strand_id
1 'polypeptide(L)'
;MNQNIENIDYNFLNLPSQIEMADIDGISKNNFMQYHYLSDGQKLSQKVFTNGEVSTTRDYCGRFVYENGKLSYIINADGVYRAVYNDPQALTMIEPEINICLFPGAGEYLKGFTREIHLKDHLGNVRAVFDYSKLQS
;
A
#
# COMPACT_ATOMS: atom_id res chain seq x y z
N MET A 1 21.85 -8.79 1.97
CA MET A 1 20.55 -9.04 1.29
C MET A 1 20.40 -7.95 0.25
N ASN A 2 20.59 -8.27 -1.04
CA ASN A 2 20.36 -7.30 -2.11
C ASN A 2 18.87 -7.33 -2.46
N GLN A 3 18.23 -6.16 -2.48
CA GLN A 3 16.81 -5.99 -2.77
C GLN A 3 16.50 -5.98 -4.28
N ASN A 4 17.44 -6.40 -5.13
CA ASN A 4 17.37 -6.27 -6.59
C ASN A 4 16.95 -4.85 -7.03
N ILE A 5 17.49 -3.83 -6.37
CA ILE A 5 17.28 -2.42 -6.75
C ILE A 5 18.40 -2.04 -7.71
N GLU A 6 18.02 -1.48 -8.86
CA GLU A 6 18.96 -1.00 -9.88
C GLU A 6 19.24 0.49 -9.72
N ASN A 7 18.18 1.30 -9.60
CA ASN A 7 18.29 2.73 -9.45
C ASN A 7 17.23 3.28 -8.47
N ILE A 8 17.54 4.43 -7.86
CA ILE A 8 16.61 5.21 -7.06
C ILE A 8 16.74 6.68 -7.45
N ASP A 9 15.65 7.25 -7.97
CA ASP A 9 15.54 8.68 -8.19
C ASP A 9 14.92 9.35 -6.96
N TYR A 10 15.32 10.60 -6.72
CA TYR A 10 14.89 11.39 -5.58
C TYR A 10 14.21 12.68 -6.03
N ASN A 11 13.21 13.11 -5.25
CA ASN A 11 12.58 14.42 -5.42
C ASN A 11 13.35 15.54 -4.71
N PHE A 12 12.85 16.78 -4.80
CA PHE A 12 13.44 17.95 -4.13
C PHE A 12 13.46 17.90 -2.59
N LEU A 13 12.71 16.98 -1.97
CA LEU A 13 12.74 16.71 -0.53
C LEU A 13 13.75 15.63 -0.16
N ASN A 14 14.53 15.14 -1.13
CA ASN A 14 15.42 13.98 -1.00
C ASN A 14 14.68 12.70 -0.58
N LEU A 15 13.42 12.56 -0.98
CA LEU A 15 12.62 11.35 -0.80
C LEU A 15 12.60 10.55 -2.12
N PRO A 16 12.60 9.20 -2.07
CA PRO A 16 12.55 8.38 -3.28
C PRO A 16 11.29 8.68 -4.09
N SER A 17 11.46 9.13 -5.34
CA SER A 17 10.37 9.37 -6.30
C SER A 17 10.13 8.18 -7.22
N GLN A 18 11.20 7.49 -7.62
CA GLN A 18 11.14 6.27 -8.41
C GLN A 18 12.19 5.27 -7.91
N ILE A 19 11.81 3.98 -7.83
CA ILE A 19 12.73 2.88 -7.55
C ILE A 19 12.60 1.88 -8.69
N GLU A 20 13.69 1.63 -9.39
CA GLU A 20 13.78 0.67 -10.48
C GLU A 20 14.29 -0.67 -9.94
N MET A 21 13.62 -1.75 -10.34
CA MET A 21 13.98 -3.10 -9.92
C MET A 21 14.77 -3.78 -11.03
N ALA A 22 15.89 -4.38 -10.67
CA ALA A 22 16.73 -5.13 -11.58
C ALA A 22 15.97 -6.32 -12.17
N ASP A 23 16.16 -6.55 -13.47
CA ASP A 23 15.59 -7.70 -14.17
C ASP A 23 16.07 -9.02 -13.54
N ILE A 24 15.13 -9.92 -13.31
CA ILE A 24 15.44 -11.31 -12.97
C ILE A 24 15.29 -12.09 -14.27
N ASP A 25 16.39 -12.69 -14.72
CA ASP A 25 16.50 -13.57 -15.90
C ASP A 25 16.54 -12.90 -17.29
N GLY A 26 16.95 -11.63 -17.39
CA GLY A 26 17.23 -10.98 -18.68
C GLY A 26 16.01 -10.68 -19.56
N ILE A 27 14.81 -10.82 -19.01
CA ILE A 27 13.57 -10.36 -19.61
C ILE A 27 13.29 -8.99 -19.00
N SER A 28 13.38 -7.93 -19.82
CA SER A 28 13.04 -6.58 -19.39
C SER A 28 11.57 -6.49 -19.03
N LYS A 29 11.32 -6.56 -17.73
CA LYS A 29 10.01 -6.36 -17.15
C LYS A 29 10.13 -5.01 -16.49
N ASN A 30 9.73 -3.94 -17.19
CA ASN A 30 9.74 -2.57 -16.68
C ASN A 30 9.03 -2.48 -15.31
N ASN A 31 9.75 -2.82 -14.25
CA ASN A 31 9.26 -3.08 -12.91
C ASN A 31 9.84 -1.98 -12.06
N PHE A 32 8.98 -1.05 -11.69
CA PHE A 32 9.39 0.09 -10.90
C PHE A 32 8.28 0.50 -9.97
N MET A 33 8.65 1.25 -8.94
CA MET A 33 7.72 1.86 -8.00
C MET A 33 7.83 3.37 -8.12
N GLN A 34 6.69 4.04 -8.25
CA GLN A 34 6.61 5.50 -8.20
C GLN A 34 5.94 5.95 -6.91
N TYR A 35 6.39 7.08 -6.39
CA TYR A 35 5.89 7.66 -5.15
C TYR A 35 5.56 9.15 -5.32
N HIS A 36 4.44 9.55 -4.75
CA HIS A 36 4.08 10.96 -4.61
C HIS A 36 4.00 11.36 -3.14
N TYR A 37 4.36 12.60 -2.86
CA TYR A 37 4.40 13.15 -1.51
C TYR A 37 3.77 14.53 -1.49
N LEU A 38 3.23 14.90 -0.34
CA LEU A 38 2.93 16.29 -0.01
C LEU A 38 4.22 17.08 0.18
N SER A 39 4.12 18.41 0.19
CA SER A 39 5.26 19.31 0.37
C SER A 39 5.94 19.18 1.73
N ASP A 40 5.25 18.60 2.73
CA ASP A 40 5.79 18.29 4.06
C ASP A 40 6.48 16.92 4.14
N GLY A 41 6.55 16.18 3.02
CA GLY A 41 7.16 14.85 2.94
C GLY A 41 6.24 13.68 3.30
N GLN A 42 4.98 13.93 3.64
CA GLN A 42 4.00 12.85 3.82
C GLN A 42 3.75 12.13 2.50
N LYS A 43 3.89 10.80 2.49
CA LYS A 43 3.59 9.99 1.31
C LYS A 43 2.10 10.04 1.02
N LEU A 44 1.74 10.39 -0.21
CA LEU A 44 0.37 10.50 -0.70
C LEU A 44 -0.04 9.25 -1.49
N SER A 45 0.86 8.73 -2.34
CA SER A 45 0.59 7.50 -3.08
C SER A 45 1.85 6.72 -3.46
N GLN A 46 1.64 5.45 -3.76
CA GLN A 46 2.62 4.54 -4.34
C GLN A 46 1.97 3.80 -5.51
N LYS A 47 2.62 3.78 -6.67
CA LYS A 47 2.24 2.92 -7.79
C LYS A 47 3.31 1.88 -8.00
N VAL A 48 2.91 0.62 -8.13
CA VAL A 48 3.78 -0.50 -8.50
C VAL A 48 3.49 -0.81 -9.96
N PHE A 49 4.54 -0.82 -10.77
CA PHE A 49 4.49 -1.22 -12.16
C PHE A 49 5.08 -2.61 -12.30
N THR A 50 4.41 -3.46 -13.08
CA THR A 50 4.87 -4.79 -13.42
C THR A 50 4.75 -4.96 -14.93
N ASN A 51 5.86 -5.26 -15.59
CA ASN A 51 5.94 -5.30 -17.06
C ASN A 51 5.46 -3.98 -17.72
N GLY A 52 5.69 -2.83 -17.07
CA GLY A 52 5.28 -1.52 -17.58
C GLY A 52 3.82 -1.14 -17.33
N GLU A 53 3.01 -2.03 -16.77
CA GLU A 53 1.61 -1.75 -16.41
C GLU A 53 1.45 -1.55 -14.90
N VAL A 54 0.50 -0.71 -14.48
CA VAL A 54 0.21 -0.49 -13.06
C VAL A 54 -0.46 -1.75 -12.50
N SER A 55 0.24 -2.48 -11.63
CA SER A 55 -0.28 -3.67 -10.97
C SER A 55 -0.91 -3.35 -9.61
N THR A 56 -0.47 -2.30 -8.95
CA THR A 56 -1.04 -1.86 -7.67
C THR A 56 -0.91 -0.35 -7.50
N THR A 57 -1.99 0.30 -7.09
CA THR A 57 -1.97 1.68 -6.59
C THR A 57 -2.29 1.67 -5.11
N ARG A 58 -1.46 2.32 -4.29
CA ARG A 58 -1.75 2.59 -2.89
C ARG A 58 -1.92 4.08 -2.67
N ASP A 59 -3.00 4.46 -2.02
CA ASP A 59 -3.27 5.84 -1.64
C ASP A 59 -3.33 5.95 -0.12
N TYR A 60 -2.64 6.95 0.41
CA TYR A 60 -2.51 7.18 1.84
C TYR A 60 -3.32 8.40 2.23
N CYS A 61 -4.37 8.19 3.04
CA CYS A 61 -5.20 9.25 3.60
C CYS A 61 -5.04 9.23 5.13
N GLY A 62 -3.96 9.84 5.63
CA GLY A 62 -3.57 9.73 7.04
C GLY A 62 -3.33 8.27 7.46
N ARG A 63 -4.18 7.73 8.33
CA ARG A 63 -4.07 6.32 8.79
C ARG A 63 -4.77 5.32 7.88
N PHE A 64 -5.59 5.79 6.94
CA PHE A 64 -6.35 4.95 6.03
C PHE A 64 -5.51 4.68 4.79
N VAL A 65 -5.33 3.39 4.46
CA VAL A 65 -4.60 2.97 3.26
C VAL A 65 -5.56 2.30 2.31
N TYR A 66 -5.64 2.84 1.11
CA TYR A 66 -6.44 2.31 0.02
C TYR A 66 -5.53 1.57 -0.95
N GLU A 67 -5.95 0.41 -1.42
CA GLU A 67 -5.30 -0.32 -2.50
C GLU A 67 -6.27 -0.45 -3.67
N ASN A 68 -5.86 0.00 -4.85
CA ASN A 68 -6.67 0.01 -6.07
C ASN A 68 -8.06 0.62 -5.84
N GLY A 69 -8.12 1.76 -5.13
CA GLY A 69 -9.36 2.48 -4.83
C GLY A 69 -10.20 1.93 -3.67
N LYS A 70 -9.85 0.77 -3.08
CA LYS A 70 -10.60 0.18 -1.96
C LYS A 70 -9.86 0.37 -0.65
N LEU A 71 -10.57 0.66 0.45
CA LEU A 71 -9.95 0.68 1.78
C LEU A 71 -9.36 -0.72 2.05
N SER A 72 -8.05 -0.81 2.21
CA SER A 72 -7.35 -2.07 2.46
C SER A 72 -7.13 -2.26 3.96
N TYR A 73 -6.56 -1.27 4.63
CA TYR A 73 -6.34 -1.32 6.07
C TYR A 73 -6.24 0.07 6.71
N ILE A 74 -6.45 0.11 8.02
CA ILE A 74 -6.28 1.28 8.87
C ILE A 74 -5.10 1.03 9.81
N ILE A 75 -4.11 1.92 9.75
CA ILE A 75 -2.91 1.86 10.59
C ILE A 75 -3.25 2.26 12.02
N ASN A 76 -2.81 1.46 12.99
CA ASN A 76 -2.89 1.75 14.41
C ASN A 76 -1.53 1.64 15.11
N ALA A 77 -1.47 2.19 16.34
CA ALA A 77 -0.21 2.24 17.09
C ALA A 77 0.39 0.83 17.32
N ASP A 78 -0.51 -0.12 17.58
CA ASP A 78 -0.25 -1.50 17.95
C ASP A 78 -0.48 -2.50 16.80
N GLY A 79 -0.74 -2.04 15.58
CA GLY A 79 -0.99 -2.94 14.45
C GLY A 79 -1.86 -2.32 13.36
N VAL A 80 -2.71 -3.13 12.72
CA VAL A 80 -3.63 -2.68 11.66
C VAL A 80 -5.01 -3.32 11.81
N TYR A 81 -6.05 -2.58 11.38
CA TYR A 81 -7.36 -3.16 11.09
C TYR A 81 -7.45 -3.40 9.59
N ARG A 82 -7.62 -4.65 9.17
CA ARG A 82 -7.82 -5.00 7.75
C ARG A 82 -9.29 -4.96 7.41
N ALA A 83 -9.63 -4.31 6.31
CA ALA A 83 -11.00 -4.28 5.81
C ALA A 83 -11.40 -5.67 5.30
N VAL A 84 -12.61 -6.10 5.63
CA VAL A 84 -13.24 -7.32 5.12
C VAL A 84 -14.46 -6.90 4.33
N TYR A 85 -14.59 -7.40 3.10
CA TYR A 85 -15.71 -7.10 2.20
C TYR A 85 -16.62 -8.32 2.04
N ASN A 86 -17.92 -8.09 1.83
CA ASN A 86 -18.88 -9.16 1.53
C ASN A 86 -18.63 -9.77 0.15
N ASP A 87 -18.20 -8.95 -0.81
CA ASP A 87 -17.76 -9.37 -2.14
C ASP A 87 -16.42 -8.69 -2.47
N PRO A 88 -15.29 -9.44 -2.46
CA PRO A 88 -13.97 -8.90 -2.77
C PRO A 88 -13.83 -8.36 -4.20
N GLN A 89 -14.67 -8.82 -5.14
CA GLN A 89 -14.59 -8.50 -6.57
C GLN A 89 -15.44 -7.27 -6.95
N ALA A 90 -16.49 -6.92 -6.19
CA ALA A 90 -17.53 -5.92 -6.55
C ALA A 90 -17.10 -4.43 -6.67
N LEU A 91 -15.80 -4.10 -6.66
CA LEU A 91 -15.33 -2.69 -6.69
C LEU A 91 -14.21 -2.46 -7.71
N THR A 92 -14.21 -3.20 -8.82
CA THR A 92 -13.53 -2.73 -10.03
C THR A 92 -14.39 -1.59 -10.62
N MET A 93 -13.80 -0.58 -11.27
CA MET A 93 -14.47 0.60 -11.86
C MET A 93 -14.49 1.90 -11.01
N ILE A 94 -13.37 2.28 -10.39
CA ILE A 94 -13.06 3.70 -10.20
C ILE A 94 -11.65 3.92 -10.75
N GLU A 95 -11.53 4.61 -11.88
CA GLU A 95 -10.22 5.06 -12.34
C GLU A 95 -9.66 6.07 -11.33
N PRO A 96 -8.46 5.85 -10.78
CA PRO A 96 -7.92 6.71 -9.73
C PRO A 96 -7.27 7.93 -10.36
N GLU A 97 -8.06 8.87 -10.87
CA GLU A 97 -7.59 10.22 -11.13
C GLU A 97 -7.58 11.01 -9.82
N ILE A 98 -6.60 10.67 -8.96
CA ILE A 98 -5.98 11.55 -7.98
C ILE A 98 -6.98 12.39 -7.15
N ASN A 99 -7.90 11.75 -6.41
CA ASN A 99 -8.33 12.22 -5.07
C ASN A 99 -9.23 11.21 -4.32
N ILE A 100 -8.67 10.09 -3.84
CA ILE A 100 -9.44 9.10 -3.07
C ILE A 100 -9.93 9.63 -1.72
N CYS A 101 -9.25 10.62 -1.12
CA CYS A 101 -9.69 11.23 0.14
C CYS A 101 -11.04 11.98 0.03
N LEU A 102 -11.55 12.24 -1.17
CA LEU A 102 -12.82 12.96 -1.39
C LEU A 102 -14.00 12.04 -1.74
N PHE A 103 -13.77 10.80 -2.17
CA PHE A 103 -14.83 9.85 -2.52
C PHE A 103 -14.41 8.40 -2.23
N PRO A 104 -14.50 7.93 -0.97
CA PRO A 104 -14.34 6.51 -0.70
C PRO A 104 -15.57 5.77 -1.23
N GLY A 105 -15.48 5.20 -2.44
CA GLY A 105 -16.49 4.29 -3.03
C GLY A 105 -16.65 2.96 -2.28
N ALA A 106 -16.32 2.91 -0.99
CA ALA A 106 -16.22 1.71 -0.19
C ALA A 106 -17.41 1.47 0.76
N GLY A 107 -18.37 2.41 0.83
CA GLY A 107 -19.42 2.38 1.85
C GLY A 107 -20.38 1.19 1.75
N GLU A 108 -20.63 0.64 0.55
CA GLU A 108 -21.75 -0.30 0.35
C GLU A 108 -21.39 -1.78 0.52
N TYR A 109 -20.10 -2.14 0.55
CA TYR A 109 -19.66 -3.56 0.57
C TYR A 109 -18.78 -3.96 1.76
N LEU A 110 -18.41 -3.01 2.62
CA LEU A 110 -17.57 -3.27 3.79
C LEU A 110 -18.36 -4.08 4.82
N LYS A 111 -17.93 -5.32 5.05
CA LYS A 111 -18.51 -6.22 6.06
C LYS A 111 -18.06 -5.85 7.48
N GLY A 112 -16.82 -5.39 7.61
CA GLY A 112 -16.21 -5.08 8.90
C GLY A 112 -14.70 -5.09 8.81
N PHE A 113 -14.04 -5.34 9.95
CA PHE A 113 -12.59 -5.37 10.04
C PHE A 113 -12.11 -6.60 10.82
N THR A 114 -10.95 -7.14 10.42
CA THR A 114 -10.13 -8.03 11.25
C THR A 114 -8.95 -7.26 11.82
N ARG A 115 -8.38 -7.75 12.92
CA ARG A 115 -7.28 -7.07 13.61
C ARG A 115 -6.00 -7.89 13.50
N GLU A 116 -4.92 -7.19 13.16
CA GLU A 116 -3.56 -7.69 13.29
C GLU A 116 -2.83 -6.89 14.36
N ILE A 117 -2.25 -7.57 15.36
CA ILE A 117 -1.38 -6.94 16.37
C ILE A 117 0.06 -7.09 15.95
N HIS A 118 0.80 -6.00 15.98
CA HIS A 118 2.24 -5.98 15.78
C HIS A 118 2.94 -5.79 17.14
N LEU A 119 3.59 -6.85 17.62
CA LEU A 119 4.53 -6.70 18.74
C LEU A 119 5.80 -6.06 18.23
N LYS A 120 6.12 -4.88 18.75
CA LYS A 120 7.30 -4.11 18.36
C LYS A 120 8.37 -4.22 19.42
N ASP A 121 9.63 -4.16 19.00
CA ASP A 121 10.73 -3.94 19.92
C ASP A 121 10.83 -2.47 20.35
N HIS A 122 11.81 -2.16 21.19
CA HIS A 122 12.07 -0.81 21.69
C HIS A 122 12.47 0.20 20.59
N LEU A 123 12.80 -0.27 19.38
CA LEU A 123 13.11 0.56 18.21
C LEU A 123 11.91 0.69 17.26
N GLY A 124 10.76 0.11 17.62
CA GLY A 124 9.54 0.14 16.82
C GLY A 124 9.48 -0.90 15.71
N ASN A 125 10.48 -1.77 15.58
CA ASN A 125 10.48 -2.82 14.57
C ASN A 125 9.54 -3.96 14.97
N VAL A 126 8.74 -4.45 14.02
CA VAL A 126 7.82 -5.57 14.26
C VAL A 126 8.62 -6.87 14.47
N ARG A 127 8.33 -7.57 15.57
CA ARG A 127 8.93 -8.86 15.96
C ARG A 127 7.97 -10.04 15.86
N ALA A 128 6.67 -9.78 16.03
CA ALA A 128 5.63 -10.79 15.84
C ALA A 128 4.34 -10.13 15.36
N VAL A 129 3.55 -10.88 14.59
CA VAL A 129 2.24 -10.48 14.10
C VAL A 129 1.21 -11.51 14.55
N PHE A 130 0.13 -11.06 15.19
CA PHE A 130 -0.99 -11.91 15.60
C PHE A 130 -2.23 -11.52 14.81
N ASP A 131 -2.73 -12.43 13.99
CA ASP A 131 -3.92 -12.25 13.17
C ASP A 131 -5.12 -12.91 13.86
N TYR A 132 -6.07 -12.09 14.29
CA TYR A 132 -7.26 -12.57 15.00
C TYR A 132 -8.23 -13.36 14.12
N SER A 133 -8.16 -13.21 12.79
CA SER A 133 -9.01 -13.98 11.88
C SER A 133 -8.70 -15.47 11.91
N LYS A 134 -7.49 -15.85 12.33
CA LYS A 134 -7.00 -17.23 12.38
C LYS A 134 -7.16 -17.90 13.75
N LEU A 135 -7.66 -17.18 14.76
CA LEU A 135 -7.84 -17.69 16.12
C LEU A 135 -9.27 -18.21 16.37
N GLN A 136 -10.18 -18.06 15.42
CA GLN A 136 -11.57 -18.54 15.52
C GLN A 136 -11.88 -19.78 14.66
N SER A 137 -10.85 -20.48 14.18
CA SER A 137 -10.99 -21.76 13.46
C SER A 137 -10.73 -22.96 14.36
#